data_AF-A0A437ADE0-F1
#
_entry.id   AF-A0A437ADE0-F1
#
_cell.length_a   1.000
_cell.length_b   1.000
_cell.length_c   1.000
_cell.angle_alpha   90.00
_cell.angle_beta   90.00
_cell.angle_gamma   90.00
#
_symmetry.space_group_name_H-M   'P 1'
#
loop_
_entity.id
_entity.type
_entity.pdbx_description
1 polymer ?
#
loop_
_entity_poly.entity_id
_entity_poly.type
_entity_poly.pdbx_seq_one_letter_code
_entity_poly.pdbx_strand_id
1 'polypeptide(L)'
;MGTLGDQLYRRSIEPRHVSLDISSTCCDIGLEYINTYSSKDGLFFLQVLKDYSRSRAPVFFSLHLTTDYIGPTLHRDKLKHNLSDILDLTKLTKINLTLHLRNRILSSDDQEALWDSGEEWEDNQPGNRSPQQRFADYDVIGDSDTGNIREQAKLLSGLLFSTPNLVHLCLATNSSRYEPVELYNFAKALKALQRTVLALRKLRVMELHGLIFHPCFFLHPPESVRVFRVESGGTANVSAAWWKKFATCAFTNVEEMTLNTQHMALGNWTSGDDEEEQQHDIKFWIFGVGDVKMENLRKFRAPLLEALQINHGPLDLLECVLKKNPNLDEDSVKRLGVACALDKAYKMEGTNMMDENVYCDQDQVC
;
A
#
# COMPACT_ATOMS: atom_id res chain seq x y z
N MET A 1 -41.11 -24.63 24.46
CA MET A 1 -39.71 -24.66 24.02
C MET A 1 -39.49 -23.43 23.15
N GLY A 2 -38.93 -22.36 23.71
CA GLY A 2 -38.56 -21.17 22.93
C GLY A 2 -37.25 -21.43 22.23
N THR A 3 -37.16 -21.09 20.94
CA THR A 3 -35.93 -21.23 20.16
C THR A 3 -34.88 -20.25 20.68
N LEU A 4 -33.60 -20.63 20.60
CA LEU A 4 -32.46 -19.82 21.06
C LEU A 4 -32.41 -18.41 20.39
N GLY A 5 -33.09 -18.24 19.25
CA GLY A 5 -33.24 -16.96 18.55
C GLY A 5 -34.06 -15.92 19.31
N ASP A 6 -35.03 -16.32 20.13
CA ASP A 6 -35.87 -15.38 20.89
C ASP A 6 -35.16 -14.80 22.12
N GLN A 7 -34.11 -15.46 22.62
CA GLN A 7 -33.37 -14.99 23.80
C GLN A 7 -32.34 -13.89 23.46
N LEU A 8 -31.92 -13.77 22.19
CA LEU A 8 -31.05 -12.67 21.74
C LEU A 8 -31.81 -11.36 21.50
N TYR A 9 -33.14 -11.39 21.40
CA TYR A 9 -33.94 -10.23 20.97
C TYR A 9 -34.41 -9.30 22.11
N ARG A 10 -34.26 -9.69 23.38
CA ARG A 10 -34.84 -8.94 24.52
C ARG A 10 -33.85 -8.33 25.52
N ARG A 11 -32.54 -8.43 25.30
CA ARG A 11 -31.60 -7.59 26.05
C ARG A 11 -31.49 -6.24 25.35
N SER A 12 -31.84 -5.17 26.07
CA SER A 12 -31.50 -3.79 25.73
C SER A 12 -30.03 -3.71 25.30
N ILE A 13 -29.78 -3.70 24.00
CA ILE A 13 -28.44 -3.51 23.43
C ILE A 13 -28.15 -2.01 23.56
N GLU A 14 -27.50 -1.64 24.65
CA GLU A 14 -26.76 -0.37 24.74
C GLU A 14 -25.96 -0.17 23.46
N PRO A 15 -25.79 1.07 22.95
CA PRO A 15 -25.12 1.33 21.68
C PRO A 15 -23.64 0.93 21.77
N ARG A 16 -23.36 -0.33 21.49
CA ARG A 16 -22.01 -0.88 21.36
C ARG A 16 -21.57 -0.68 19.92
N HIS A 17 -20.37 -0.13 19.77
CA HIS A 17 -19.69 -0.04 18.49
C HIS A 17 -19.54 -1.46 17.91
N VAL A 18 -19.90 -1.64 16.64
CA VAL A 18 -19.80 -2.91 15.94
C VAL A 18 -18.51 -2.88 15.11
N SER A 19 -17.54 -3.68 15.53
CA SER A 19 -16.36 -4.00 14.74
C SER A 19 -16.55 -5.39 14.14
N LEU A 20 -16.51 -5.49 12.82
CA LEU A 20 -16.50 -6.78 12.12
C LEU A 20 -15.06 -7.06 11.67
N ASP A 21 -14.49 -8.15 12.17
CA ASP A 21 -13.18 -8.65 11.75
C ASP A 21 -13.38 -9.84 10.82
N ILE A 22 -12.94 -9.67 9.57
CA ILE A 22 -12.94 -10.70 8.53
C ILE A 22 -11.48 -11.00 8.19
N SER A 23 -10.86 -11.83 9.03
CA SER A 23 -9.51 -12.35 8.81
C SER A 23 -9.51 -13.87 8.78
N SER A 24 -8.55 -14.44 8.04
CA SER A 24 -8.42 -15.90 7.87
C SER A 24 -7.89 -16.62 9.11
N THR A 25 -7.49 -15.89 10.17
CA THR A 25 -6.73 -16.43 11.32
C THR A 25 -7.31 -16.12 12.70
N CYS A 26 -8.45 -15.43 12.84
CA CYS A 26 -9.02 -15.12 14.15
C CYS A 26 -10.49 -15.53 14.29
N CYS A 27 -10.73 -16.47 15.21
CA CYS A 27 -12.00 -16.68 15.88
C CYS A 27 -12.25 -15.49 16.81
N ASP A 28 -13.15 -14.57 16.46
CA ASP A 28 -14.09 -14.00 17.43
C ASP A 28 -15.29 -13.35 16.73
N ILE A 29 -16.43 -14.01 16.93
CA ILE A 29 -17.81 -13.66 16.61
C ILE A 29 -18.08 -13.21 15.16
N GLY A 30 -18.20 -14.18 14.23
CA GLY A 30 -19.09 -13.98 13.08
C GLY A 30 -18.88 -14.85 11.84
N LEU A 31 -17.63 -15.18 11.46
CA LEU A 31 -17.37 -15.64 10.09
C LEU A 31 -16.96 -17.10 9.92
N GLU A 32 -16.43 -17.77 10.96
CA GLU A 32 -16.42 -19.24 10.96
C GLU A 32 -17.84 -19.81 10.85
N TYR A 33 -18.85 -19.09 11.37
CA TYR A 33 -20.27 -19.42 11.19
C TYR A 33 -20.78 -19.28 9.75
N ILE A 34 -20.17 -18.40 8.94
CA ILE A 34 -20.63 -18.15 7.56
C ILE A 34 -19.98 -19.14 6.59
N ASN A 35 -18.71 -19.50 6.80
CA ASN A 35 -18.02 -20.47 5.93
C ASN A 35 -18.44 -21.92 6.19
N THR A 36 -18.90 -22.27 7.40
CA THR A 36 -19.31 -23.66 7.72
C THR A 36 -20.76 -23.97 7.40
N TYR A 37 -21.60 -22.97 7.11
CA TYR A 37 -23.02 -23.18 6.87
C TYR A 37 -23.46 -22.65 5.49
N SER A 38 -23.55 -23.59 4.54
CA SER A 38 -24.48 -23.53 3.39
C SER A 38 -25.97 -23.53 3.83
N SER A 39 -26.29 -23.26 5.11
CA SER A 39 -27.63 -23.35 5.67
C SER A 39 -28.35 -22.00 5.61
N LYS A 40 -29.68 -22.05 5.68
CA LYS A 40 -30.57 -20.88 5.81
C LYS A 40 -30.17 -19.95 6.96
N ASP A 41 -29.45 -20.46 7.97
CA ASP A 41 -29.04 -19.70 9.15
C ASP A 41 -27.94 -18.69 8.84
N GLY A 42 -27.02 -19.02 7.92
CA GLY A 42 -25.99 -18.09 7.44
C GLY A 42 -26.62 -16.90 6.72
N LEU A 43 -27.52 -17.16 5.77
CA LEU A 43 -28.26 -16.10 5.06
C LEU A 43 -29.10 -15.24 6.00
N PHE A 44 -29.77 -15.86 6.99
CA PHE A 44 -30.53 -15.13 7.99
C PHE A 44 -29.63 -14.21 8.82
N PHE A 45 -28.46 -14.68 9.26
CA PHE A 45 -27.49 -13.86 9.98
C PHE A 45 -26.99 -12.68 9.15
N LEU A 46 -26.64 -12.89 7.86
CA LEU A 46 -26.24 -11.80 6.95
C LEU A 46 -27.36 -10.77 6.78
N GLN A 47 -28.62 -11.22 6.67
CA GLN A 47 -29.77 -10.33 6.60
C GLN A 47 -29.96 -9.52 7.89
N VAL A 48 -29.80 -10.15 9.06
CA VAL A 48 -29.84 -9.47 10.37
C VAL A 48 -28.73 -8.42 10.49
N LEU A 49 -27.50 -8.73 10.06
CA LEU A 49 -26.40 -7.76 10.03
C LEU A 49 -26.71 -6.58 9.11
N LYS A 50 -27.26 -6.84 7.92
CA LYS A 50 -27.66 -5.81 6.97
C LYS A 50 -28.73 -4.89 7.55
N ASP A 51 -29.78 -5.46 8.14
CA ASP A 51 -30.87 -4.68 8.73
C ASP A 51 -30.41 -3.91 9.97
N TYR A 52 -29.52 -4.50 10.78
CA TYR A 52 -28.87 -3.80 11.88
C TYR A 52 -28.06 -2.59 11.37
N SER A 53 -27.27 -2.77 10.31
CA SER A 53 -26.48 -1.67 9.71
C SER A 53 -27.36 -0.52 9.22
N ARG A 54 -28.51 -0.82 8.62
CA ARG A 54 -29.49 0.18 8.17
C ARG A 54 -30.13 0.95 9.31
N SER A 55 -30.37 0.29 10.46
CA SER A 55 -31.04 0.86 11.62
C SER A 55 -30.18 1.81 12.47
N ARG A 56 -28.86 1.84 12.26
CA ARG A 56 -27.92 2.60 13.09
C ARG A 56 -27.22 3.72 12.30
N ALA A 57 -26.63 4.65 13.05
CA ALA A 57 -25.82 5.73 12.48
C ALA A 57 -24.43 5.22 12.03
N PRO A 58 -23.80 5.84 11.02
CA PRO A 58 -22.51 5.40 10.47
C PRO A 58 -21.37 5.30 11.51
N VAL A 59 -21.40 6.15 12.54
CA VAL A 59 -20.35 6.23 13.58
C VAL A 59 -20.14 4.94 14.38
N PHE A 60 -21.07 3.98 14.27
CA PHE A 60 -21.01 2.72 15.01
C PHE A 60 -20.36 1.56 14.24
N PHE A 61 -19.88 1.79 13.01
CA PHE A 61 -19.39 0.70 12.15
C PHE A 61 -17.93 0.87 11.73
N SER A 62 -17.11 -0.11 12.14
CA SER A 62 -15.77 -0.34 11.61
C SER A 62 -15.66 -1.72 10.98
N LEU A 63 -14.85 -1.81 9.94
CA LEU A 63 -14.61 -3.05 9.22
C LEU A 63 -13.11 -3.33 9.11
N HIS A 64 -12.70 -4.52 9.51
CA HIS A 64 -11.36 -5.06 9.33
C HIS A 64 -11.44 -6.20 8.30
N LEU A 65 -10.71 -6.08 7.20
CA LEU A 65 -10.74 -7.03 6.09
C LEU A 65 -9.32 -7.47 5.70
N THR A 66 -9.22 -8.65 5.10
CA THR A 66 -8.13 -8.98 4.19
C THR A 66 -8.62 -8.97 2.73
N THR A 67 -7.72 -8.79 1.75
CA THR A 67 -8.09 -8.73 0.32
C THR A 67 -8.83 -9.94 -0.19
N ASP A 68 -8.60 -11.09 0.44
CA ASP A 68 -9.27 -12.34 0.11
C ASP A 68 -10.80 -12.24 0.26
N TYR A 69 -11.32 -11.16 0.86
CA TYR A 69 -12.74 -10.92 1.09
C TYR A 69 -13.30 -9.64 0.40
N ILE A 70 -12.52 -8.91 -0.40
CA ILE A 70 -13.03 -7.73 -1.13
C ILE A 70 -13.75 -8.15 -2.43
N GLY A 71 -13.31 -9.24 -3.04
CA GLY A 71 -13.90 -9.79 -4.25
C GLY A 71 -14.98 -10.85 -3.98
N PRO A 72 -15.59 -11.40 -5.04
CA PRO A 72 -16.42 -12.59 -4.96
C PRO A 72 -15.55 -13.84 -4.70
N THR A 73 -14.81 -13.85 -3.59
CA THR A 73 -13.80 -14.86 -3.24
C THR A 73 -14.22 -15.75 -2.08
N LEU A 74 -15.52 -15.84 -1.80
CA LEU A 74 -16.14 -17.08 -1.30
C LEU A 74 -16.14 -18.15 -2.43
N HIS A 75 -14.97 -18.36 -3.04
CA HIS A 75 -14.78 -19.26 -4.18
C HIS A 75 -14.56 -20.71 -3.74
N ARG A 76 -14.41 -20.98 -2.44
CA ARG A 76 -14.31 -22.35 -1.94
C ARG A 76 -15.65 -23.07 -1.84
N ASP A 77 -16.78 -22.36 -1.63
CA ASP A 77 -18.09 -22.99 -1.57
C ASP A 77 -19.22 -22.03 -1.97
N LYS A 78 -19.78 -22.21 -3.19
CA LYS A 78 -21.14 -21.86 -3.71
C LYS A 78 -21.82 -20.50 -3.37
N LEU A 79 -21.29 -19.64 -2.51
CA LEU A 79 -21.95 -18.42 -2.03
C LEU A 79 -21.23 -17.20 -2.56
N LYS A 80 -21.63 -16.74 -3.76
CA LYS A 80 -21.15 -15.49 -4.38
C LYS A 80 -21.82 -14.27 -3.75
N HIS A 81 -21.56 -13.99 -2.48
CA HIS A 81 -22.05 -12.78 -1.83
C HIS A 81 -20.96 -11.70 -1.83
N ASN A 82 -21.29 -10.51 -2.32
CA ASN A 82 -20.45 -9.33 -2.21
C ASN A 82 -20.60 -8.73 -0.80
N LEU A 83 -19.62 -7.95 -0.33
CA LEU A 83 -19.73 -7.23 0.94
C LEU A 83 -20.97 -6.33 1.02
N SER A 84 -21.41 -5.76 -0.11
CA SER A 84 -22.65 -4.98 -0.23
C SER A 84 -23.93 -5.79 0.00
N ASP A 85 -23.85 -7.10 -0.17
CA ASP A 85 -24.97 -7.99 0.11
C ASP A 85 -25.14 -8.19 1.61
N ILE A 86 -24.03 -8.09 2.36
CA ILE A 86 -23.94 -8.34 3.81
C ILE A 86 -24.11 -7.05 4.62
N LEU A 87 -23.52 -5.94 4.16
CA LEU A 87 -23.48 -4.67 4.90
C LEU A 87 -23.93 -3.51 4.01
N ASP A 88 -24.62 -2.55 4.62
CA ASP A 88 -24.79 -1.24 4.00
C ASP A 88 -23.45 -0.49 4.08
N LEU A 89 -22.65 -0.61 3.01
CA LEU A 89 -21.32 0.01 2.90
C LEU A 89 -21.36 1.54 3.07
N THR A 90 -22.51 2.17 2.82
CA THR A 90 -22.64 3.62 3.07
C THR A 90 -22.54 3.98 4.54
N LYS A 91 -22.70 3.02 5.46
CA LYS A 91 -22.57 3.24 6.91
C LYS A 91 -21.14 3.09 7.42
N LEU A 92 -20.21 2.57 6.62
CA LEU A 92 -18.84 2.36 7.07
C LEU A 92 -18.13 3.71 7.27
N THR A 93 -17.55 3.89 8.45
CA THR A 93 -16.72 5.05 8.78
C THR A 93 -15.25 4.71 8.96
N LYS A 94 -14.93 3.42 9.15
CA LYS A 94 -13.56 2.94 9.25
C LYS A 94 -13.35 1.64 8.48
N ILE A 95 -12.29 1.60 7.68
CA ILE A 95 -11.82 0.41 6.98
C ILE A 95 -10.34 0.23 7.30
N ASN A 96 -10.01 -0.94 7.84
CA ASN A 96 -8.65 -1.44 7.93
C ASN A 96 -8.54 -2.64 7.00
N LEU A 97 -7.68 -2.56 6.00
CA LEU A 97 -7.58 -3.57 4.97
C LEU A 97 -6.13 -4.02 4.78
N THR A 98 -5.90 -5.32 4.83
CA THR A 98 -4.61 -5.93 4.48
C THR A 98 -4.65 -6.49 3.06
N LEU A 99 -3.80 -5.96 2.18
CA LEU A 99 -3.56 -6.39 0.82
C LEU A 99 -2.58 -7.57 0.78
N HIS A 100 -3.02 -8.70 0.25
CA HIS A 100 -2.17 -9.85 -0.04
C HIS A 100 -1.71 -9.77 -1.49
N LEU A 101 -0.66 -8.99 -1.73
CA LEU A 101 -0.02 -8.95 -3.04
C LEU A 101 0.76 -10.25 -3.22
N ARG A 102 0.45 -10.98 -4.29
CA ARG A 102 1.16 -12.20 -4.69
C ARG A 102 1.41 -12.12 -6.17
N ASN A 103 2.67 -12.30 -6.53
CA ASN A 103 3.04 -12.85 -7.82
C ASN A 103 3.49 -14.29 -7.51
N ARG A 104 2.91 -15.29 -8.15
CA ARG A 104 3.52 -16.61 -8.32
C ARG A 104 4.79 -16.39 -9.14
N ILE A 105 5.82 -15.90 -8.46
CA ILE A 105 7.15 -16.42 -8.78
C ILE A 105 6.99 -17.91 -8.53
N LEU A 106 6.88 -18.68 -9.62
CA LEU A 106 6.91 -20.13 -9.62
C LEU A 106 8.04 -20.51 -8.66
N SER A 107 7.73 -21.33 -7.64
CA SER A 107 8.79 -21.84 -6.78
C SER A 107 9.85 -22.53 -7.66
N SER A 108 11.11 -22.68 -7.22
CA SER A 108 12.11 -23.42 -8.01
C SER A 108 11.57 -24.79 -8.45
N ASP A 109 10.71 -25.39 -7.63
CA ASP A 109 10.08 -26.68 -7.89
C ASP A 109 8.99 -26.57 -8.98
N ASP A 110 8.24 -25.47 -9.03
CA ASP A 110 7.30 -25.19 -10.12
C ASP A 110 8.04 -24.78 -11.41
N GLN A 111 9.22 -24.17 -11.31
CA GLN A 111 10.10 -23.94 -12.45
C GLN A 111 10.64 -25.26 -12.98
N GLU A 112 11.22 -26.13 -12.13
CA GLU A 112 11.70 -27.47 -12.51
C GLU A 112 10.61 -28.31 -13.17
N ALA A 113 9.38 -28.27 -12.67
CA ALA A 113 8.24 -28.95 -13.31
C ALA A 113 7.91 -28.42 -14.73
N LEU A 114 8.25 -27.16 -15.04
CA LEU A 114 8.14 -26.57 -16.37
C LEU A 114 9.35 -26.88 -17.28
N TRP A 115 10.54 -27.09 -16.70
CA TRP A 115 11.71 -27.56 -17.45
C TRP A 115 11.62 -29.06 -17.77
N ASP A 116 10.95 -29.85 -16.91
CA ASP A 116 10.75 -31.29 -17.07
C ASP A 116 9.53 -31.64 -17.95
N SER A 117 8.73 -30.65 -18.36
CA SER A 117 7.59 -30.88 -19.27
C SER A 117 8.00 -31.13 -20.73
N GLY A 118 9.30 -31.14 -21.05
CA GLY A 118 9.82 -31.68 -22.30
C GLY A 118 9.33 -31.01 -23.58
N GLU A 119 8.83 -29.78 -23.51
CA GLU A 119 8.60 -28.97 -24.70
C GLU A 119 9.96 -28.42 -25.15
N GLU A 120 10.54 -29.08 -26.16
CA GLU A 120 11.75 -28.64 -26.85
C GLU A 120 11.57 -27.19 -27.34
N TRP A 121 12.19 -26.25 -26.62
CA TRP A 121 12.31 -24.88 -27.08
C TRP A 121 13.24 -24.87 -28.29
N GLU A 122 12.67 -24.90 -29.49
CA GLU A 122 13.42 -24.63 -30.72
C GLU A 122 14.12 -23.27 -30.59
N ASP A 123 15.44 -23.28 -30.85
CA ASP A 123 16.38 -22.17 -30.75
C ASP A 123 15.85 -20.83 -31.30
N ASN A 124 15.22 -20.03 -30.44
CA ASN A 124 14.91 -18.64 -30.73
C ASN A 124 16.08 -17.76 -30.27
N GLN A 125 17.00 -17.50 -31.21
CA GLN A 125 18.11 -16.58 -30.99
C GLN A 125 17.65 -15.18 -30.53
N PRO A 126 18.40 -14.52 -29.61
CA PRO A 126 18.09 -13.19 -29.13
C PRO A 126 18.54 -12.16 -30.16
N GLY A 127 17.66 -11.80 -31.09
CA GLY A 127 17.90 -10.71 -32.03
C GLY A 127 16.62 -10.15 -32.63
N ASN A 128 16.37 -8.85 -32.41
CA ASN A 128 15.38 -8.04 -33.13
C ASN A 128 13.88 -8.33 -32.93
N ARG A 129 13.42 -8.68 -31.72
CA ARG A 129 11.98 -8.52 -31.42
C ARG A 129 11.69 -7.06 -31.03
N SER A 130 10.84 -6.41 -31.83
CA SER A 130 10.31 -5.08 -31.51
C SER A 130 9.53 -5.13 -30.18
N PRO A 131 9.47 -4.03 -29.40
CA PRO A 131 8.65 -3.97 -28.19
C PRO A 131 7.23 -4.49 -28.45
N GLN A 132 6.63 -4.09 -29.57
CA GLN A 132 5.31 -4.51 -30.07
C GLN A 132 5.11 -6.03 -30.17
N GLN A 133 6.16 -6.79 -30.51
CA GLN A 133 6.08 -8.26 -30.59
C GLN A 133 6.24 -8.95 -29.23
N ARG A 134 6.87 -8.31 -28.22
CA ARG A 134 6.84 -8.84 -26.85
C ARG A 134 5.42 -8.78 -26.27
N PHE A 135 4.62 -7.78 -26.66
CA PHE A 135 3.26 -7.59 -26.11
C PHE A 135 2.21 -8.58 -26.62
N ALA A 136 2.39 -9.18 -27.81
CA ALA A 136 1.43 -10.15 -28.35
C ALA A 136 1.49 -11.51 -27.65
N ASP A 137 2.66 -11.91 -27.15
CA ASP A 137 2.85 -13.17 -26.43
C ASP A 137 2.31 -13.10 -24.98
N TYR A 138 2.19 -11.90 -24.39
CA TYR A 138 1.64 -11.71 -23.04
C TYR A 138 0.10 -11.81 -22.95
N ASP A 139 -0.62 -11.67 -24.06
CA ASP A 139 -2.08 -11.89 -24.07
C ASP A 139 -2.44 -13.40 -24.15
N VAL A 140 -1.47 -14.27 -24.47
CA VAL A 140 -1.67 -15.73 -24.62
C VAL A 140 -1.12 -16.53 -23.42
N ILE A 141 -0.19 -15.97 -22.64
CA ILE A 141 0.20 -16.52 -21.33
C ILE A 141 -0.88 -16.13 -20.31
N GLY A 142 -1.86 -17.01 -20.16
CA GLY A 142 -3.06 -16.80 -19.36
C GLY A 142 -2.80 -16.35 -17.92
N ASP A 143 -3.65 -15.43 -17.46
CA ASP A 143 -4.23 -15.29 -16.11
C ASP A 143 -3.36 -15.41 -14.84
N SER A 144 -2.03 -15.55 -14.93
CA SER A 144 -1.32 -16.17 -13.81
C SER A 144 -0.89 -15.22 -12.70
N ASP A 145 -0.58 -13.93 -12.93
CA ASP A 145 -0.09 -13.06 -11.82
C ASP A 145 -0.43 -11.57 -11.87
N THR A 146 -0.26 -10.90 -13.01
CA THR A 146 -0.57 -9.46 -13.14
C THR A 146 -2.07 -9.17 -13.01
N GLY A 147 -2.91 -10.18 -13.32
CA GLY A 147 -4.36 -10.16 -13.12
C GLY A 147 -4.73 -9.94 -11.65
N ASN A 148 -3.99 -10.53 -10.71
CA ASN A 148 -4.31 -10.44 -9.28
C ASN A 148 -4.16 -8.99 -8.75
N ILE A 149 -3.04 -8.32 -9.05
CA ILE A 149 -2.79 -6.93 -8.63
C ILE A 149 -3.82 -5.98 -9.24
N ARG A 150 -4.06 -6.12 -10.54
CA ARG A 150 -5.00 -5.28 -11.29
C ARG A 150 -6.42 -5.44 -10.75
N GLU A 151 -6.86 -6.66 -10.50
CA GLU A 151 -8.17 -6.94 -9.93
C GLU A 151 -8.27 -6.46 -8.47
N GLN A 152 -7.25 -6.67 -7.63
CA GLN A 152 -7.25 -6.12 -6.27
C GLN A 152 -7.39 -4.59 -6.25
N ALA A 153 -6.70 -3.88 -7.14
CA ALA A 153 -6.83 -2.42 -7.26
C ALA A 153 -8.26 -2.01 -7.69
N LYS A 154 -8.89 -2.76 -8.61
CA LYS A 154 -10.28 -2.53 -9.02
C LYS A 154 -11.27 -2.82 -7.89
N LEU A 155 -11.10 -3.93 -7.19
CA LEU A 155 -11.94 -4.34 -6.07
C LEU A 155 -11.86 -3.32 -4.92
N LEU A 156 -10.65 -2.87 -4.59
CA LEU A 156 -10.46 -1.80 -3.62
C LEU A 156 -11.13 -0.50 -4.08
N SER A 157 -10.96 -0.13 -5.35
CA SER A 157 -11.62 1.05 -5.91
C SER A 157 -13.15 0.93 -5.83
N GLY A 158 -13.73 -0.24 -6.07
CA GLY A 158 -15.16 -0.50 -5.90
C GLY A 158 -15.62 -0.35 -4.45
N LEU A 159 -14.90 -0.98 -3.51
CA LEU A 159 -15.20 -0.90 -2.08
C LEU A 159 -15.17 0.55 -1.57
N LEU A 160 -14.12 1.29 -1.92
CA LEU A 160 -13.97 2.69 -1.50
C LEU A 160 -15.05 3.58 -2.13
N PHE A 161 -15.41 3.33 -3.39
CA PHE A 161 -16.49 4.07 -4.05
C PHE A 161 -17.83 3.87 -3.34
N SER A 162 -18.09 2.65 -2.83
CA SER A 162 -19.30 2.32 -2.08
C SER A 162 -19.31 2.79 -0.62
N THR A 163 -18.25 3.45 -0.13
CA THR A 163 -18.10 3.85 1.28
C THR A 163 -17.92 5.38 1.42
N PRO A 164 -18.89 6.20 0.97
CA PRO A 164 -18.77 7.66 0.93
C PRO A 164 -18.64 8.34 2.30
N ASN A 165 -18.97 7.63 3.38
CA ASN A 165 -18.89 8.11 4.75
C ASN A 165 -17.59 7.72 5.47
N LEU A 166 -16.62 7.17 4.75
CA LEU A 166 -15.34 6.75 5.32
C LEU A 166 -14.60 7.95 5.96
N VAL A 167 -14.21 7.78 7.21
CA VAL A 167 -13.46 8.75 8.04
C VAL A 167 -12.02 8.26 8.27
N HIS A 168 -11.81 6.95 8.41
CA HIS A 168 -10.50 6.34 8.61
C HIS A 168 -10.28 5.22 7.58
N LEU A 169 -9.22 5.34 6.80
CA LEU A 169 -8.73 4.31 5.89
C LEU A 169 -7.33 3.90 6.35
N CYS A 170 -7.15 2.61 6.62
CA CYS A 170 -5.86 1.98 6.79
C CYS A 170 -5.70 0.90 5.73
N LEU A 171 -4.68 1.04 4.89
CA LEU A 171 -4.27 0.04 3.91
C LEU A 171 -2.94 -0.51 4.36
N ALA A 172 -2.88 -1.79 4.69
CA ALA A 172 -1.66 -2.51 4.93
C ALA A 172 -1.40 -3.47 3.78
N THR A 173 -0.16 -3.86 3.58
CA THR A 173 0.19 -4.91 2.62
C THR A 173 1.02 -5.98 3.30
N ASN A 174 0.65 -7.23 3.07
CA ASN A 174 1.51 -8.37 3.31
C ASN A 174 2.21 -8.74 1.98
N SER A 175 3.43 -8.24 1.81
CA SER A 175 4.22 -8.33 0.57
C SER A 175 5.40 -9.31 0.65
N SER A 176 5.42 -10.21 1.64
CA SER A 176 6.58 -11.09 1.92
C SER A 176 7.10 -11.89 0.73
N ARG A 177 6.30 -12.06 -0.34
CA ARG A 177 6.66 -12.75 -1.59
C ARG A 177 6.29 -11.97 -2.84
N TYR A 178 6.11 -10.66 -2.72
CA TYR A 178 5.70 -9.83 -3.84
C TYR A 178 6.90 -9.12 -4.45
N GLU A 179 7.20 -9.43 -5.70
CA GLU A 179 8.11 -8.66 -6.53
C GLU A 179 7.29 -7.76 -7.46
N PRO A 180 7.43 -6.43 -7.44
CA PRO A 180 6.62 -5.59 -8.30
C PRO A 180 6.85 -5.89 -9.79
N VAL A 181 5.82 -5.70 -10.60
CA VAL A 181 5.91 -5.77 -12.07
C VAL A 181 5.82 -4.37 -12.64
N GLU A 182 6.23 -4.18 -13.89
CA GLU A 182 6.24 -2.88 -14.56
C GLU A 182 4.88 -2.16 -14.43
N LEU A 183 4.94 -0.88 -14.02
CA LEU A 183 3.77 -0.09 -13.61
C LEU A 183 2.69 0.02 -14.69
N TYR A 184 3.08 0.05 -15.97
CA TYR A 184 2.13 0.22 -17.08
C TYR A 184 1.08 -0.90 -17.14
N ASN A 185 1.41 -2.10 -16.67
CA ASN A 185 0.53 -3.27 -16.67
C ASN A 185 -0.77 -3.06 -15.86
N PHE A 186 -0.76 -2.15 -14.89
CA PHE A 186 -1.93 -1.89 -14.03
C PHE A 186 -2.14 -0.40 -13.73
N ALA A 187 -1.43 0.50 -14.41
CA ALA A 187 -1.55 1.95 -14.28
C ALA A 187 -3.00 2.47 -14.42
N LYS A 188 -3.80 1.87 -15.31
CA LYS A 188 -5.23 2.26 -15.47
C LYS A 188 -6.04 1.97 -14.21
N ALA A 189 -5.83 0.83 -13.57
CA ALA A 189 -6.51 0.44 -12.33
C ALA A 189 -6.07 1.34 -11.16
N LEU A 190 -4.76 1.63 -11.05
CA LEU A 190 -4.23 2.54 -10.04
C LEU A 190 -4.74 3.98 -10.22
N LYS A 191 -4.85 4.48 -11.45
CA LYS A 191 -5.47 5.78 -11.75
C LYS A 191 -6.95 5.81 -11.32
N ALA A 192 -7.69 4.73 -11.52
CA ALA A 192 -9.07 4.63 -11.05
C ALA A 192 -9.14 4.65 -9.51
N LEU A 193 -8.29 3.85 -8.84
CA LEU A 193 -8.16 3.85 -7.38
C LEU A 193 -7.84 5.25 -6.83
N GLN A 194 -6.86 5.94 -7.42
CA GLN A 194 -6.49 7.30 -7.03
C GLN A 194 -7.68 8.27 -7.10
N ARG A 195 -8.46 8.22 -8.19
CA ARG A 195 -9.66 9.05 -8.33
C ARG A 195 -10.71 8.74 -7.27
N THR A 196 -10.92 7.46 -6.97
CA THR A 196 -11.85 7.05 -5.91
C THR A 196 -11.41 7.59 -4.55
N VAL A 197 -10.13 7.45 -4.20
CA VAL A 197 -9.58 7.95 -2.93
C VAL A 197 -9.74 9.46 -2.82
N LEU A 198 -9.45 10.21 -3.89
CA LEU A 198 -9.64 11.67 -3.91
C LEU A 198 -11.11 12.09 -3.75
N ALA A 199 -12.07 11.23 -4.09
CA ALA A 199 -13.50 11.51 -3.94
C ALA A 199 -14.02 11.32 -2.49
N LEU A 200 -13.22 10.75 -1.58
CA LEU A 200 -13.61 10.48 -0.19
C LEU A 200 -13.59 11.74 0.70
N ARG A 201 -14.56 12.62 0.52
CA ARG A 201 -14.63 13.96 1.17
C ARG A 201 -14.71 13.96 2.71
N LYS A 202 -15.02 12.81 3.32
CA LYS A 202 -15.12 12.65 4.78
C LYS A 202 -13.87 12.00 5.40
N LEU A 203 -12.94 11.53 4.58
CA LEU A 203 -11.74 10.85 5.05
C LEU A 203 -10.86 11.84 5.81
N ARG A 204 -10.56 11.53 7.08
CA ARG A 204 -9.75 12.35 7.99
C ARG A 204 -8.41 11.72 8.30
N VAL A 205 -8.36 10.39 8.36
CA VAL A 205 -7.16 9.62 8.68
C VAL A 205 -6.89 8.66 7.53
N MET A 206 -5.69 8.72 6.98
CA MET A 206 -5.23 7.81 5.94
C MET A 206 -3.88 7.23 6.34
N GLU A 207 -3.81 5.92 6.46
CA GLU A 207 -2.62 5.18 6.86
C GLU A 207 -2.28 4.15 5.79
N LEU A 208 -1.02 4.14 5.37
CA LEU A 208 -0.47 3.23 4.37
C LEU A 208 0.66 2.45 5.02
N HIS A 209 0.52 1.13 5.11
CA HIS A 209 1.49 0.24 5.74
C HIS A 209 2.06 -0.72 4.69
N GLY A 210 3.38 -0.76 4.54
CA GLY A 210 4.09 -1.53 3.52
C GLY A 210 3.92 -0.95 2.11
N LEU A 211 4.10 -1.82 1.11
CA LEU A 211 4.05 -1.47 -0.31
C LEU A 211 2.61 -1.43 -0.85
N ILE A 212 2.16 -0.28 -1.36
CA ILE A 212 0.81 -0.15 -1.94
C ILE A 212 0.87 -0.39 -3.46
N PHE A 213 0.71 -1.64 -3.88
CA PHE A 213 0.73 -2.14 -5.26
C PHE A 213 2.05 -1.96 -6.04
N HIS A 214 2.74 -0.82 -5.95
CA HIS A 214 3.96 -0.58 -6.73
C HIS A 214 4.84 0.51 -6.06
N PRO A 215 6.19 0.41 -6.12
CA PRO A 215 7.09 1.36 -5.46
C PRO A 215 6.92 2.81 -5.96
N CYS A 216 6.73 3.00 -7.26
CA CYS A 216 6.49 4.32 -7.87
C CYS A 216 5.06 4.87 -7.69
N PHE A 217 4.14 4.09 -7.09
CA PHE A 217 2.75 4.51 -6.94
C PHE A 217 2.55 5.27 -5.63
N PHE A 218 2.49 6.58 -5.73
CA PHE A 218 2.10 7.45 -4.62
C PHE A 218 0.58 7.63 -4.61
N LEU A 219 -0.09 7.07 -3.61
CA LEU A 219 -1.53 7.24 -3.41
C LEU A 219 -1.80 8.57 -2.68
N HIS A 220 -2.18 9.59 -3.45
CA HIS A 220 -2.41 10.94 -2.96
C HIS A 220 -3.61 10.97 -1.99
N PRO A 221 -3.47 11.57 -0.80
CA PRO A 221 -4.59 11.73 0.13
C PRO A 221 -5.59 12.78 -0.40
N PRO A 222 -6.91 12.62 -0.18
CA PRO A 222 -7.87 13.69 -0.46
C PRO A 222 -7.63 14.89 0.45
N GLU A 223 -8.09 16.06 0.02
CA GLU A 223 -7.97 17.30 0.80
C GLU A 223 -8.63 17.22 2.18
N SER A 224 -9.57 16.31 2.41
CA SER A 224 -10.21 16.16 3.72
C SER A 224 -9.30 15.56 4.80
N VAL A 225 -8.19 14.90 4.43
CA VAL A 225 -7.27 14.22 5.34
C VAL A 225 -6.55 15.22 6.22
N ARG A 226 -6.50 14.92 7.52
CA ARG A 226 -5.77 15.66 8.55
C ARG A 226 -4.57 14.88 9.11
N VAL A 227 -4.66 13.56 9.10
CA VAL A 227 -3.60 12.67 9.58
C VAL A 227 -3.20 11.74 8.43
N PHE A 228 -1.95 11.84 7.99
CA PHE A 228 -1.39 11.01 6.94
C PHE A 228 -0.21 10.21 7.47
N ARG A 229 -0.25 8.89 7.35
CA ARG A 229 0.80 7.99 7.83
C ARG A 229 1.24 7.06 6.72
N VAL A 230 2.56 6.94 6.56
CA VAL A 230 3.18 5.94 5.71
C VAL A 230 4.18 5.20 6.58
N GLU A 231 4.01 3.90 6.74
CA GLU A 231 4.86 3.04 7.57
C GLU A 231 5.29 1.83 6.75
N SER A 232 6.56 1.41 6.82
CA SER A 232 7.08 0.36 5.93
C SER A 232 6.76 -1.03 6.43
N GLY A 233 6.40 -1.19 7.71
CA GLY A 233 6.15 -2.50 8.32
C GLY A 233 7.34 -3.47 8.22
N GLY A 234 8.55 -2.96 7.99
CA GLY A 234 9.75 -3.77 7.78
C GLY A 234 10.00 -4.23 6.33
N THR A 235 9.18 -3.79 5.35
CA THR A 235 9.46 -4.02 3.93
C THR A 235 9.69 -2.71 3.19
N ALA A 236 10.61 -2.76 2.22
CA ALA A 236 10.82 -1.68 1.26
C ALA A 236 9.52 -1.30 0.55
N ASN A 237 9.17 -0.01 0.52
CA ASN A 237 7.85 0.44 0.09
C ASN A 237 7.81 1.65 -0.85
N VAL A 238 8.93 2.33 -1.13
CA VAL A 238 8.94 3.55 -1.96
C VAL A 238 10.15 3.66 -2.89
N SER A 239 9.97 4.34 -4.03
CA SER A 239 11.00 4.69 -5.00
C SER A 239 11.30 6.21 -5.03
N ALA A 240 12.28 6.67 -5.81
CA ALA A 240 12.54 8.10 -5.99
C ALA A 240 11.39 8.79 -6.72
N ALA A 241 10.78 8.14 -7.72
CA ALA A 241 9.57 8.64 -8.38
C ALA A 241 8.41 8.83 -7.37
N TRP A 242 8.30 7.95 -6.37
CA TRP A 242 7.36 8.14 -5.27
C TRP A 242 7.66 9.43 -4.49
N TRP A 243 8.92 9.65 -4.11
CA TRP A 243 9.35 10.84 -3.38
C TRP A 243 9.11 12.13 -4.14
N LYS A 244 9.31 12.14 -5.46
CA LYS A 244 8.99 13.30 -6.32
C LYS A 244 7.48 13.60 -6.33
N LYS A 245 6.64 12.58 -6.45
CA LYS A 245 5.18 12.73 -6.37
C LYS A 245 4.74 13.20 -4.99
N PHE A 246 5.36 12.67 -3.94
CA PHE A 246 5.16 13.10 -2.57
C PHE A 246 5.51 14.58 -2.38
N ALA A 247 6.68 15.02 -2.82
CA ALA A 247 7.15 16.41 -2.67
C ALA A 247 6.24 17.43 -3.38
N THR A 248 5.64 17.02 -4.50
CA THR A 248 4.73 17.88 -5.30
C THR A 248 3.28 17.88 -4.81
N CYS A 249 2.93 17.00 -3.86
CA CYS A 249 1.62 16.97 -3.20
C CYS A 249 1.52 18.09 -2.17
N ALA A 250 0.44 18.88 -2.23
CA ALA A 250 0.27 20.06 -1.36
C ALA A 250 -0.11 19.71 0.09
N PHE A 251 -0.71 18.54 0.33
CA PHE A 251 -1.17 18.11 1.66
C PHE A 251 -1.97 19.20 2.41
N THR A 252 -2.82 19.95 1.69
CA THR A 252 -3.38 21.24 2.12
C THR A 252 -3.95 21.26 3.54
N ASN A 253 -4.61 20.20 3.99
CA ASN A 253 -5.22 20.14 5.33
C ASN A 253 -4.57 19.11 6.26
N VAL A 254 -3.44 18.51 5.87
CA VAL A 254 -2.73 17.57 6.74
C VAL A 254 -2.04 18.34 7.85
N GLU A 255 -2.40 18.02 9.08
CA GLU A 255 -1.87 18.63 10.30
C GLU A 255 -0.84 17.69 10.98
N GLU A 256 -1.02 16.37 10.85
CA GLU A 256 -0.10 15.38 11.38
C GLU A 256 0.39 14.45 10.27
N MET A 257 1.71 14.30 10.17
CA MET A 257 2.34 13.38 9.22
C MET A 257 3.32 12.45 9.93
N THR A 258 3.30 11.18 9.53
CA THR A 258 4.31 10.18 9.92
C THR A 258 4.84 9.49 8.68
N LEU A 259 6.15 9.50 8.47
CA LEU A 259 6.83 8.86 7.36
C LEU A 259 7.90 7.93 7.91
N ASN A 260 7.59 6.64 7.99
CA ASN A 260 8.54 5.58 8.23
C ASN A 260 8.61 4.72 6.98
N THR A 261 9.46 5.09 6.04
CA THR A 261 9.58 4.43 4.74
C THR A 261 10.90 3.69 4.65
N GLN A 262 10.91 2.60 3.89
CA GLN A 262 12.12 1.91 3.49
C GLN A 262 12.21 1.97 1.97
N HIS A 263 13.41 2.27 1.48
CA HIS A 263 13.65 2.33 0.04
C HIS A 263 13.53 0.92 -0.57
N MET A 264 12.98 0.84 -1.78
CA MET A 264 13.06 -0.37 -2.60
C MET A 264 14.19 -0.27 -3.60
N ALA A 265 15.10 -1.25 -3.55
CA ALA A 265 16.20 -1.37 -4.50
C ALA A 265 15.66 -1.43 -5.93
N LEU A 266 16.40 -0.79 -6.84
CA LEU A 266 16.18 -0.97 -8.28
C LEU A 266 16.23 -2.47 -8.58
N GLY A 267 15.25 -2.93 -9.35
CA GLY A 267 15.08 -4.34 -9.69
C GLY A 267 14.27 -4.46 -10.97
N ASN A 268 13.82 -5.67 -11.29
CA ASN A 268 13.12 -5.99 -12.54
C ASN A 268 11.76 -5.27 -12.71
N TRP A 269 11.35 -4.48 -11.72
CA TRP A 269 10.14 -3.67 -11.74
C TRP A 269 10.31 -2.31 -12.45
N THR A 270 11.55 -1.91 -12.74
CA THR A 270 11.85 -0.75 -13.59
C THR A 270 12.10 -1.20 -15.02
N SER A 271 11.51 -0.49 -15.98
CA SER A 271 11.84 -0.59 -17.39
C SER A 271 12.82 0.51 -17.80
N GLY A 272 13.60 0.28 -18.86
CA GLY A 272 14.58 1.24 -19.42
C GLY A 272 14.00 2.62 -19.74
N ASP A 273 12.69 2.68 -19.95
CA ASP A 273 11.96 3.91 -20.28
C ASP A 273 11.34 4.58 -19.04
N ASP A 274 11.43 3.97 -17.85
CA ASP A 274 10.85 4.52 -16.63
C ASP A 274 11.66 5.71 -16.10
N GLU A 275 10.95 6.71 -15.59
CA GLU A 275 11.52 7.91 -14.96
C GLU A 275 12.53 7.58 -13.85
N GLU A 276 12.46 6.37 -13.28
CA GLU A 276 13.35 5.86 -12.24
C GLU A 276 14.74 5.48 -12.81
N GLU A 277 14.81 4.84 -13.98
CA GLU A 277 16.08 4.37 -14.57
C GLU A 277 16.89 5.51 -15.20
N GLN A 278 16.21 6.56 -15.66
CA GLN A 278 16.83 7.76 -16.23
C GLN A 278 17.56 8.64 -15.19
N GLN A 279 17.49 8.30 -13.91
CA GLN A 279 18.12 9.05 -12.82
C GLN A 279 19.39 8.32 -12.35
N HIS A 280 20.50 8.56 -13.04
CA HIS A 280 21.81 7.94 -12.74
C HIS A 280 22.27 8.10 -11.27
N ASP A 281 21.82 9.12 -10.55
CA ASP A 281 22.14 9.39 -9.15
C ASP A 281 21.40 8.48 -8.14
N ILE A 282 20.38 7.73 -8.60
CA ILE A 282 19.61 6.80 -7.75
C ILE A 282 20.44 5.56 -7.38
N LYS A 283 21.51 5.24 -8.13
CA LYS A 283 22.34 4.06 -7.84
C LYS A 283 22.88 4.03 -6.40
N PHE A 284 23.05 5.21 -5.80
CA PHE A 284 23.45 5.37 -4.40
C PHE A 284 22.36 6.01 -3.51
N TRP A 285 21.17 6.26 -4.06
CA TRP A 285 20.06 6.96 -3.39
C TRP A 285 20.45 8.33 -2.81
N ILE A 286 21.44 8.97 -3.43
CA ILE A 286 21.92 10.30 -3.08
C ILE A 286 21.13 11.29 -3.94
N PHE A 287 19.92 11.63 -3.52
CA PHE A 287 19.10 12.61 -4.23
C PHE A 287 18.37 13.55 -3.27
N GLY A 288 18.04 14.74 -3.75
CA GLY A 288 17.18 15.71 -3.07
C GLY A 288 15.83 15.84 -3.75
N VAL A 289 14.82 16.26 -2.98
CA VAL A 289 13.51 16.70 -3.51
C VAL A 289 13.47 18.19 -3.82
N GLY A 290 14.42 18.97 -3.29
CA GLY A 290 14.60 20.41 -3.52
C GLY A 290 13.61 21.29 -2.76
N ASP A 291 12.32 20.96 -2.81
CA ASP A 291 11.26 21.63 -2.06
C ASP A 291 10.10 20.68 -1.76
N VAL A 292 9.28 21.02 -0.76
CA VAL A 292 8.00 20.34 -0.48
C VAL A 292 6.86 21.34 -0.52
N LYS A 293 5.70 20.93 -1.05
CA LYS A 293 4.50 21.79 -1.08
C LYS A 293 3.66 21.76 0.20
N MET A 294 4.05 20.98 1.22
CA MET A 294 3.33 20.90 2.49
C MET A 294 3.69 22.07 3.41
N GLU A 295 2.68 22.84 3.83
CA GLU A 295 2.89 24.10 4.58
C GLU A 295 2.09 24.19 5.91
N ASN A 296 1.22 23.20 6.19
CA ASN A 296 0.26 23.24 7.31
C ASN A 296 0.51 22.20 8.41
N LEU A 297 1.69 21.56 8.42
CA LEU A 297 2.00 20.55 9.44
C LEU A 297 2.19 21.19 10.81
N ARG A 298 1.55 20.57 11.80
CA ARG A 298 1.72 20.84 13.23
C ARG A 298 2.56 19.77 13.90
N LYS A 299 2.58 18.57 13.33
CA LYS A 299 3.33 17.44 13.86
C LYS A 299 3.92 16.63 12.73
N PHE A 300 5.20 16.31 12.85
CA PHE A 300 5.90 15.51 11.86
C PHE A 300 6.77 14.47 12.56
N ARG A 301 6.67 13.23 12.09
CA ARG A 301 7.49 12.12 12.59
C ARG A 301 8.13 11.39 11.43
N ALA A 302 9.45 11.23 11.51
CA ALA A 302 10.21 10.31 10.68
C ALA A 302 11.16 9.50 11.59
N PRO A 303 11.56 8.28 11.21
CA PRO A 303 12.61 7.54 11.87
C PRO A 303 13.83 8.44 12.07
N LEU A 304 14.36 8.46 13.30
CA LEU A 304 15.61 9.15 13.59
C LEU A 304 16.75 8.34 12.94
N LEU A 305 17.63 9.05 12.24
CA LEU A 305 18.84 8.54 11.59
C LEU A 305 19.74 7.71 12.53
N GLU A 306 19.59 7.86 13.84
CA GLU A 306 20.39 7.17 14.86
C GLU A 306 20.24 5.64 14.88
N ALA A 307 19.12 5.09 14.40
CA ALA A 307 18.86 3.64 14.52
C ALA A 307 19.31 2.81 13.31
N LEU A 308 19.50 3.43 12.13
CA LEU A 308 19.73 2.71 10.88
C LEU A 308 20.72 3.51 10.04
N GLN A 309 21.93 2.99 9.86
CA GLN A 309 23.00 3.51 9.00
C GLN A 309 22.63 3.55 7.50
N ILE A 310 21.38 3.80 7.15
CA ILE A 310 20.86 3.69 5.79
C ILE A 310 19.94 4.88 5.53
N ASN A 311 20.41 5.80 4.69
CA ASN A 311 19.63 6.92 4.18
C ASN A 311 18.48 6.38 3.33
N HIS A 312 17.28 6.27 3.90
CA HIS A 312 16.10 5.71 3.23
C HIS A 312 15.18 6.77 2.56
N GLY A 313 15.65 8.01 2.40
CA GLY A 313 14.86 9.09 1.83
C GLY A 313 15.72 10.24 1.27
N PRO A 314 15.08 11.26 0.67
CA PRO A 314 15.77 12.39 0.07
C PRO A 314 16.60 13.17 1.10
N LEU A 315 17.81 13.54 0.71
CA LEU A 315 18.83 14.17 1.58
C LEU A 315 18.43 15.51 2.19
N ASP A 316 17.51 16.22 1.56
CA ASP A 316 17.06 17.55 1.94
C ASP A 316 15.62 17.57 2.47
N LEU A 317 14.96 16.40 2.57
CA LEU A 317 13.54 16.32 2.95
C LEU A 317 13.28 16.96 4.30
N LEU A 318 14.09 16.64 5.32
CA LEU A 318 13.88 17.12 6.69
C LEU A 318 14.06 18.65 6.77
N GLU A 319 15.06 19.19 6.05
CA GLU A 319 15.29 20.63 5.96
C GLU A 319 14.13 21.33 5.24
N CYS A 320 13.65 20.76 4.13
CA CYS A 320 12.49 21.28 3.41
C CYS A 320 11.23 21.32 4.29
N VAL A 321 10.95 20.24 5.05
CA VAL A 321 9.81 20.16 5.96
C VAL A 321 9.91 21.21 7.07
N LEU A 322 11.07 21.32 7.73
CA LEU A 322 11.32 22.34 8.76
C LEU A 322 11.12 23.75 8.23
N LYS A 323 11.68 24.05 7.05
CA LYS A 323 11.61 25.37 6.44
C LYS A 323 10.18 25.78 6.07
N LYS A 324 9.37 24.83 5.58
CA LYS A 324 8.01 25.10 5.11
C LYS A 324 6.94 25.10 6.20
N ASN A 325 7.21 24.51 7.36
CA ASN A 325 6.20 24.31 8.41
C ASN A 325 6.65 24.98 9.72
N PRO A 326 6.55 26.31 9.84
CA PRO A 326 7.00 27.04 11.04
C PRO A 326 6.15 26.76 12.29
N ASN A 327 4.97 26.15 12.12
CA ASN A 327 4.02 25.85 13.20
C ASN A 327 4.14 24.42 13.75
N LEU A 328 5.25 23.72 13.45
CA LEU A 328 5.53 22.40 14.02
C LEU A 328 5.64 22.48 15.56
N ASP A 329 5.19 21.43 16.23
CA ASP A 329 5.34 21.29 17.67
C ASP A 329 6.82 21.17 18.09
N GLU A 330 7.09 21.52 19.35
CA GLU A 330 8.46 21.60 19.88
C GLU A 330 9.20 20.25 19.79
N ASP A 331 8.49 19.13 19.98
CA ASP A 331 9.06 17.77 19.84
C ASP A 331 9.49 17.49 18.40
N SER A 332 8.65 17.84 17.42
CA SER A 332 8.92 17.69 15.99
C SER A 332 10.12 18.55 15.57
N VAL A 333 10.14 19.83 15.96
CA VAL A 333 11.25 20.75 15.66
C VAL A 333 12.56 20.23 16.25
N LYS A 334 12.55 19.80 17.52
CA LYS A 334 13.74 19.27 18.19
C LYS A 334 14.27 18.02 17.48
N ARG A 335 13.39 17.05 17.20
CA ARG A 335 13.79 15.80 16.51
C ARG A 335 14.35 16.05 15.13
N LEU A 336 13.69 16.89 14.33
CA LEU A 336 14.13 17.25 12.99
C LEU A 336 15.44 18.04 13.02
N GLY A 337 15.62 18.96 13.99
CA GLY A 337 16.86 19.71 14.17
C GLY A 337 18.05 18.80 14.46
N VAL A 338 17.90 17.82 15.37
CA VAL A 338 18.94 16.81 15.64
C VAL A 338 19.22 15.99 14.37
N ALA A 339 18.19 15.50 13.69
CA ALA A 339 18.34 14.70 12.48
C ALA A 339 19.07 15.47 11.36
N CYS A 340 18.73 16.75 11.13
CA CYS A 340 19.43 17.61 10.16
C CYS A 340 20.89 17.86 10.54
N ALA A 341 21.20 18.02 11.84
CA ALA A 341 22.58 18.20 12.29
C ALA A 341 23.43 16.93 12.09
N LEU A 342 22.85 15.76 12.40
CA LEU A 342 23.50 14.47 12.16
C LEU A 342 23.75 14.22 10.67
N ASP A 343 22.75 14.46 9.81
CA ASP A 343 22.90 14.32 8.36
C ASP A 343 24.02 15.22 7.80
N LYS A 344 24.14 16.47 8.30
CA LYS A 344 25.24 17.37 7.94
C LYS A 344 26.59 16.85 8.41
N ALA A 345 26.69 16.31 9.63
CA ALA A 345 27.93 15.74 10.15
C ALA A 345 28.38 14.52 9.32
N TYR A 346 27.46 13.61 9.01
CA TYR A 346 27.74 12.44 8.15
C TYR A 346 28.23 12.84 6.76
N LYS A 347 27.64 13.87 6.15
CA LYS A 347 28.09 14.39 4.85
C LYS A 347 29.53 14.92 4.92
N MET A 348 29.89 15.65 5.98
CA MET A 348 31.26 16.17 6.16
C MET A 348 32.28 15.04 6.34
N GLU A 349 31.96 13.98 7.08
CA GLU A 349 32.84 12.82 7.26
C GLU A 349 32.99 12.02 5.95
N GLY A 350 31.90 11.85 5.18
CA GLY A 350 31.93 11.14 3.90
C GLY A 350 32.74 11.84 2.82
N THR A 351 32.73 13.18 2.76
CA THR A 351 33.55 13.94 1.80
C THR A 351 35.04 13.77 2.09
N ASN A 352 35.44 13.73 3.36
CA ASN A 352 36.84 13.52 3.74
C ASN A 352 37.36 12.12 3.40
N MET A 353 36.51 11.09 3.40
CA MET A 353 36.91 9.71 3.05
C MET A 353 36.94 9.44 1.53
N MET A 354 36.19 10.19 0.72
CA MET A 354 36.20 10.06 -0.74
C MET A 354 37.41 10.76 -1.38
N ASP A 355 37.91 11.85 -0.77
CA ASP A 355 39.11 12.56 -1.24
C ASP A 355 40.43 11.79 -0.96
N GLU A 356 40.45 10.85 -0.01
CA GLU A 356 41.64 10.02 0.28
C GLU A 356 41.73 8.76 -0.60
N ASN A 357 40.66 8.37 -1.29
CA ASN A 357 40.67 7.28 -2.28
C ASN A 357 40.86 7.84 -3.71
N VAL A 358 41.86 8.70 -3.90
CA VAL A 358 42.45 8.91 -5.22
C VAL A 358 43.01 7.57 -5.67
N TYR A 359 42.23 6.90 -6.52
CA TYR A 359 42.63 5.73 -7.29
C TYR A 359 44.01 6.02 -7.90
N CYS A 360 45.07 5.44 -7.32
CA CYS A 360 46.33 5.32 -8.02
C CYS A 360 46.08 4.42 -9.23
N ASP A 361 45.94 5.04 -10.39
CA ASP A 361 45.92 4.39 -11.69
C ASP A 361 47.28 3.69 -11.87
N GLN A 362 47.36 2.40 -11.47
CA GLN A 362 48.59 1.60 -11.47
C GLN A 362 48.89 0.94 -12.84
N ASP A 363 48.27 1.39 -13.93
CA ASP A 363 48.49 0.82 -15.27
C ASP A 363 49.17 1.79 -16.26
N GLN A 364 50.13 2.60 -15.81
CA GLN A 364 51.19 3.10 -16.71
C GLN A 364 52.38 2.14 -16.72
N VAL A 365 52.31 1.17 -17.64
CA VAL A 365 53.43 0.31 -18.03
C VAL A 365 54.48 1.15 -18.77
N CYS A 366 55.71 1.20 -18.24
CA CYS A 366 56.90 1.73 -18.91
C CYS A 366 57.39 0.84 -20.06
#